data_AF-A0A0F4NK42-F1
#
_entry.id   AF-A0A0F4NK42-F1
#
_cell.length_a   1.000
_cell.length_b   1.000
_cell.length_c   1.000
_cell.angle_alpha   90.00
_cell.angle_beta   90.00
_cell.angle_gamma   90.00
#
_symmetry.space_group_name_H-M   'P 1'
#
loop_
_entity.id
_entity.type
_entity.pdbx_description
1 polymer ?
#
loop_
_entity_poly.entity_id
_entity_poly.type
_entity_poly.pdbx_seq_one_letter_code
_entity_poly.pdbx_strand_id
1 'polypeptide(L)'
;MMVQMLEEKYACTIIDSYTHELDQVGRSKCHLIDSGAKRTIRCVVVERNGHVNYLLEIDVTGLNKWISTKCVRQIDTRNWKEQFSLIKKGVVTKSLGWPTQEMDAMFGFKKHIGISHPKSIEGESTGIPKESILDWAARVVSKL
;
A
#
# COMPACT_ATOMS: atom_id res chain seq x y z
N MET A 1 4.63 -7.86 -12.39
CA MET A 1 4.47 -7.50 -10.94
C MET A 1 2.98 -7.34 -10.63
N MET A 2 2.49 -7.41 -9.38
CA MET A 2 1.03 -7.47 -9.08
C MET A 2 0.19 -6.38 -9.78
N VAL A 3 0.67 -5.13 -9.80
CA VAL A 3 -0.04 -4.01 -10.46
C VAL A 3 -0.29 -4.29 -11.95
N GLN A 4 0.69 -4.86 -12.65
CA GLN A 4 0.58 -5.22 -14.07
C GLN A 4 -0.51 -6.28 -14.31
N MET A 5 -0.71 -7.21 -13.37
CA MET A 5 -1.78 -8.20 -13.48
C MET A 5 -3.17 -7.56 -13.40
N LEU A 6 -3.32 -6.44 -12.68
CA LEU A 6 -4.59 -5.71 -12.60
C LEU A 6 -5.03 -5.22 -13.98
N GLU A 7 -4.09 -4.67 -14.75
CA GLU A 7 -4.34 -4.18 -16.11
C GLU A 7 -4.58 -5.34 -17.09
N GLU A 8 -3.66 -6.30 -17.12
CA GLU A 8 -3.66 -7.37 -18.13
C GLU A 8 -4.80 -8.38 -17.96
N LYS A 9 -5.30 -8.59 -16.73
CA LYS A 9 -6.23 -9.71 -16.42
C LYS A 9 -7.57 -9.27 -15.82
N TYR A 10 -7.68 -8.06 -15.29
CA TYR A 10 -8.85 -7.68 -14.47
C TYR A 10 -9.55 -6.37 -14.87
N ALA A 11 -9.21 -5.84 -16.05
CA ALA A 11 -9.80 -4.62 -16.61
C ALA A 11 -9.69 -3.42 -15.66
N CYS A 12 -8.56 -3.31 -14.96
CA CYS A 12 -8.21 -2.13 -14.20
C CYS A 12 -7.40 -1.16 -15.07
N THR A 13 -7.56 0.13 -14.83
CA THR A 13 -6.72 1.18 -15.43
C THR A 13 -5.82 1.78 -14.35
N ILE A 14 -4.50 1.84 -14.58
CA ILE A 14 -3.60 2.57 -13.68
C ILE A 14 -3.58 4.03 -14.10
N ILE A 15 -4.16 4.90 -13.27
CA ILE A 15 -4.22 6.34 -13.53
C ILE A 15 -2.88 7.01 -13.21
N ASP A 16 -2.27 6.61 -12.08
CA ASP A 16 -1.05 7.21 -11.58
C ASP A 16 -0.31 6.23 -10.65
N SER A 17 1.01 6.39 -10.54
CA SER A 17 1.85 5.60 -9.66
C SER A 17 3.09 6.38 -9.26
N TYR A 18 3.27 6.60 -7.97
CA TYR A 18 4.41 7.34 -7.44
C TYR A 18 4.88 6.79 -6.10
N THR A 19 6.14 7.08 -5.78
CA THR A 19 6.81 6.64 -4.56
C THR A 19 7.32 7.85 -3.81
N HIS A 20 7.09 7.89 -2.49
CA HIS A 20 7.65 8.91 -1.61
C HIS A 20 8.47 8.30 -0.50
N GLU A 21 9.48 9.04 -0.06
CA GLU A 21 10.18 8.79 1.18
C GLU A 21 9.27 9.04 2.40
N LEU A 22 9.53 8.27 3.46
CA LEU A 22 8.97 8.50 4.78
C LEU A 22 9.88 9.45 5.56
N ASP A 23 9.27 10.49 6.13
CA ASP A 23 9.97 11.47 6.95
C ASP A 23 10.14 10.99 8.39
N GLN A 24 11.11 11.56 9.09
CA GLN A 24 11.28 11.31 10.52
C GLN A 24 10.10 11.91 11.29
N VAL A 25 9.52 11.14 12.21
CA VAL A 25 8.53 11.64 13.17
C VAL A 25 9.03 11.41 14.59
N GLY A 26 9.22 12.50 15.33
CA GLY A 26 9.80 12.46 16.67
C GLY A 26 11.16 11.76 16.69
N ARG A 27 11.35 10.82 17.62
CA ARG A 27 12.59 10.04 17.74
C ARG A 27 12.58 8.73 16.93
N SER A 28 11.48 8.42 16.23
CA SER A 28 11.33 7.16 15.48
C SER A 28 12.31 7.07 14.30
N LYS A 29 13.00 5.93 14.19
CA LYS A 29 13.94 5.63 13.11
C LYS A 29 13.40 4.67 12.05
N CYS A 30 12.15 4.22 12.17
CA CYS A 30 11.56 3.27 11.22
C CYS A 30 11.38 3.82 9.80
N HIS A 31 11.51 5.15 9.64
CA HIS A 31 11.61 5.83 8.35
C HIS A 31 12.92 5.54 7.60
N LEU A 32 13.84 4.78 8.19
CA LEU A 32 15.07 4.29 7.58
C LEU A 32 14.99 2.76 7.41
N ILE A 33 15.75 2.25 6.44
CA ILE A 33 16.14 0.83 6.34
C ILE A 33 17.52 0.63 6.98
N ASP A 34 17.96 -0.62 7.17
CA ASP A 34 19.19 -0.95 7.91
C ASP A 34 20.47 -0.32 7.32
N SER A 35 20.48 -0.07 6.00
CA SER A 35 21.57 0.63 5.32
C SER A 35 21.62 2.14 5.58
N GLY A 36 20.64 2.70 6.31
CA GLY A 36 20.49 4.13 6.55
C GLY A 36 19.76 4.89 5.43
N ALA A 37 19.39 4.23 4.33
CA ALA A 37 18.56 4.84 3.29
C ALA A 37 17.13 5.08 3.78
N LYS A 38 16.41 6.03 3.15
CA LYS A 38 15.02 6.34 3.48
C LYS A 38 14.10 5.21 3.06
N ARG A 39 13.28 4.72 4.00
CA ARG A 39 12.18 3.82 3.71
C ARG A 39 11.12 4.57 2.91
N THR A 40 10.51 3.90 1.95
CA THR A 40 9.53 4.51 1.04
C THR A 40 8.12 3.96 1.22
N ILE A 41 7.16 4.69 0.69
CA ILE A 41 5.78 4.26 0.50
C ILE A 41 5.37 4.57 -0.94
N ARG A 42 4.83 3.56 -1.63
CA ARG A 42 4.30 3.67 -2.98
C ARG A 42 2.79 3.82 -2.94
N CYS A 43 2.28 4.68 -3.80
CA CYS A 43 0.85 4.84 -4.07
C CYS A 43 0.60 4.48 -5.54
N VAL A 44 -0.43 3.68 -5.78
CA VAL A 44 -0.92 3.34 -7.12
C VAL A 44 -2.41 3.66 -7.17
N VAL A 45 -2.79 4.50 -8.12
CA VAL A 45 -4.17 4.92 -8.35
C VAL A 45 -4.77 4.01 -9.42
N VAL A 46 -5.78 3.25 -9.02
CA VAL A 46 -6.41 2.22 -9.85
C VAL A 46 -7.86 2.58 -10.06
N GLU A 47 -8.28 2.66 -11.32
CA GLU A 47 -9.69 2.76 -11.70
C GLU A 47 -10.22 1.41 -12.13
N ARG A 48 -11.45 1.11 -11.71
CA ARG A 48 -12.21 -0.03 -12.19
C ARG A 48 -13.71 0.26 -12.08
N ASN A 49 -14.46 -0.01 -13.16
CA ASN A 49 -15.92 0.16 -13.20
C ASN A 49 -16.40 1.58 -12.79
N GLY A 50 -15.64 2.62 -13.14
CA GLY A 50 -15.91 4.01 -12.78
C GLY A 50 -15.51 4.39 -11.35
N HIS A 51 -14.87 3.50 -10.60
CA HIS A 51 -14.44 3.74 -9.23
C HIS A 51 -12.92 3.86 -9.12
N VAL A 52 -12.45 4.98 -8.59
CA VAL A 52 -11.03 5.22 -8.28
C VAL A 52 -10.71 4.71 -6.88
N ASN A 53 -9.62 3.95 -6.80
CA ASN A 53 -9.10 3.31 -5.60
C ASN A 53 -7.59 3.60 -5.46
N TYR A 54 -7.09 3.61 -4.24
CA TYR A 54 -5.68 3.85 -3.94
C TYR A 54 -5.08 2.64 -3.25
N LEU A 55 -4.06 2.06 -3.87
CA LEU A 55 -3.26 1.00 -3.29
C LEU A 55 -1.97 1.60 -2.71
N LEU A 56 -1.75 1.38 -1.41
CA LEU A 56 -0.58 1.86 -0.69
C LEU A 56 0.27 0.68 -0.24
N GLU A 57 1.57 0.79 -0.49
CA GLU A 57 2.56 -0.23 -0.18
C GLU A 57 3.75 0.41 0.52
N ILE A 58 4.11 -0.12 1.69
CA ILE A 58 5.29 0.34 2.44
C ILE A 58 6.46 -0.57 2.05
N ASP A 59 7.63 0.02 1.80
CA ASP A 59 8.86 -0.74 1.66
C ASP A 59 9.15 -1.47 2.97
N VAL A 60 9.19 -2.81 2.93
CA VAL A 60 9.43 -3.69 4.07
C VAL A 60 10.86 -4.24 4.12
N THR A 61 11.77 -3.72 3.30
CA THR A 61 13.19 -4.13 3.31
C THR A 61 13.79 -3.98 4.71
N GLY A 62 14.47 -5.03 5.18
CA GLY A 62 15.06 -5.10 6.52
C GLY A 62 14.06 -5.36 7.66
N LEU A 63 12.77 -5.59 7.37
CA LEU A 63 11.79 -5.93 8.41
C LEU A 63 11.60 -7.44 8.54
N ASN A 64 11.38 -7.88 9.77
CA ASN A 64 10.96 -9.25 10.09
C ASN A 64 9.43 -9.45 10.05
N LYS A 65 8.68 -8.42 9.64
CA LYS A 65 7.21 -8.43 9.57
C LYS A 65 6.73 -7.96 8.21
N TRP A 66 5.64 -8.57 7.75
CA TRP A 66 4.90 -8.14 6.58
C TRP A 66 3.87 -7.09 6.97
N ILE A 67 3.70 -6.08 6.12
CA ILE A 67 2.64 -5.08 6.24
C ILE A 67 1.72 -5.29 5.06
N SER A 68 0.42 -5.44 5.32
CA SER A 68 -0.56 -5.62 4.25
C SER A 68 -0.58 -4.43 3.30
N THR A 69 -0.93 -4.65 2.04
CA THR A 69 -1.28 -3.56 1.13
C THR A 69 -2.53 -2.88 1.64
N LYS A 70 -2.52 -1.55 1.73
CA LYS A 70 -3.73 -0.80 2.09
C LYS A 70 -4.48 -0.43 0.84
N CYS A 71 -5.78 -0.66 0.82
CA CYS A 71 -6.68 -0.21 -0.24
C CYS A 71 -7.63 0.83 0.34
N VAL A 72 -7.63 2.05 -0.21
CA VAL A 72 -8.60 3.11 0.10
C VAL A 72 -9.58 3.21 -1.07
N ARG A 73 -10.88 3.12 -0.77
CA ARG A 73 -11.93 2.86 -1.76
C ARG A 73 -12.91 4.00 -1.90
N GLN A 74 -13.27 4.33 -3.14
CA GLN A 74 -14.43 5.18 -3.46
C GLN A 74 -14.44 6.48 -2.65
N ILE A 75 -13.29 7.16 -2.57
CA ILE A 75 -13.15 8.39 -1.82
C ILE A 75 -13.28 9.61 -2.73
N ASP A 76 -13.71 10.72 -2.14
CA ASP A 76 -13.50 12.04 -2.70
C ASP A 76 -12.02 12.42 -2.57
N THR A 77 -11.33 12.53 -3.70
CA THR A 77 -9.87 12.62 -3.79
C THR A 77 -9.36 14.06 -3.81
N ARG A 78 -10.25 15.05 -3.66
CA ARG A 78 -9.91 16.48 -3.72
C ARG A 78 -8.81 16.88 -2.74
N ASN A 79 -8.73 16.23 -1.58
CA ASN A 79 -7.71 16.50 -0.55
C ASN A 79 -6.65 15.39 -0.41
N TRP A 80 -6.47 14.57 -1.45
CA TRP A 80 -5.61 13.38 -1.37
C TRP A 80 -4.17 13.70 -0.95
N LYS A 81 -3.59 14.82 -1.40
CA LYS A 81 -2.23 15.23 -1.04
C LYS A 81 -2.04 15.38 0.47
N GLU A 82 -3.00 16.02 1.15
CA GLU A 82 -2.98 16.22 2.59
C GLU A 82 -3.24 14.90 3.33
N GLN A 83 -4.24 14.14 2.89
CA GLN A 83 -4.56 12.82 3.45
C GLN A 83 -3.36 11.87 3.34
N PHE A 84 -2.69 11.84 2.19
CA PHE A 84 -1.52 11.01 1.96
C PHE A 84 -0.36 11.43 2.88
N SER A 85 -0.12 12.74 3.05
CA SER A 85 0.86 13.25 4.03
C SER A 85 0.56 12.78 5.45
N LEU A 86 -0.71 12.84 5.89
CA LEU A 86 -1.15 12.35 7.19
C LEU A 86 -0.96 10.84 7.33
N ILE A 87 -1.24 10.06 6.28
CA ILE A 87 -0.98 8.62 6.26
C ILE A 87 0.51 8.34 6.46
N LYS A 88 1.41 9.02 5.71
CA LYS A 88 2.87 8.84 5.84
C LYS A 88 3.33 9.11 7.27
N LYS A 89 2.89 10.23 7.86
CA LYS A 89 3.21 10.58 9.25
C LYS A 89 2.68 9.54 10.23
N GLY A 90 1.45 9.09 10.05
CA GLY A 90 0.81 8.07 10.88
C GLY A 90 1.54 6.73 10.82
N VAL A 91 1.96 6.30 9.63
CA VAL A 91 2.75 5.08 9.43
C VAL A 91 4.03 5.10 10.27
N VAL A 92 4.79 6.20 10.24
CA VAL A 92 6.02 6.33 11.02
C VAL A 92 5.74 6.43 12.52
N THR A 93 4.67 7.14 12.90
CA THR A 93 4.23 7.29 14.30
C THR A 93 3.84 5.95 14.92
N LYS A 94 3.23 5.06 14.13
CA LYS A 94 2.78 3.73 14.54
C LYS A 94 3.82 2.63 14.27
N SER A 95 5.10 3.00 14.11
CA SER A 95 6.21 2.05 13.88
C SER A 95 5.96 1.09 12.70
N LEU A 96 5.62 1.68 11.55
CA LEU A 96 5.25 0.99 10.31
C LEU A 96 3.96 0.18 10.44
N GLY A 97 2.96 0.77 11.08
CA GLY A 97 1.59 0.26 11.14
C GLY A 97 0.61 1.22 10.46
N TRP A 98 -0.43 0.71 9.84
CA TRP A 98 -1.43 1.58 9.21
C TRP A 98 -2.19 2.40 10.27
N PRO A 99 -2.25 3.75 10.13
CA PRO A 99 -2.93 4.64 11.07
C PRO A 99 -4.46 4.53 10.92
N THR A 100 -5.01 3.40 11.38
CA THR A 100 -6.37 2.97 11.03
C THR A 100 -7.43 3.91 11.60
N GLN A 101 -7.25 4.42 12.82
CA GLN A 101 -8.20 5.37 13.42
C GLN A 101 -8.21 6.71 12.67
N GLU A 102 -7.04 7.20 12.28
CA GLU A 102 -6.89 8.41 11.50
C GLU A 102 -7.48 8.23 10.09
N MET A 103 -7.28 7.06 9.48
CA MET A 103 -7.87 6.72 8.19
C MET A 103 -9.40 6.55 8.28
N ASP A 104 -9.93 6.00 9.38
CA ASP A 104 -11.38 5.88 9.61
C ASP A 104 -11.99 7.29 9.72
N ALA A 105 -11.28 8.23 10.35
CA ALA A 105 -11.70 9.64 10.41
C ALA A 105 -11.62 10.35 9.05
N MET A 106 -10.60 10.05 8.23
CA MET A 106 -10.43 10.67 6.90
C MET A 106 -11.39 10.13 5.83
N PHE A 107 -11.65 8.82 5.84
CA PHE A 107 -12.35 8.14 4.74
C PHE A 107 -13.67 7.51 5.16
N GLY A 108 -13.91 7.34 6.46
CA GLY A 108 -15.05 6.61 7.00
C GLY A 108 -14.73 5.15 7.27
N PHE A 109 -15.46 4.57 8.23
CA PHE A 109 -15.30 3.18 8.63
C PHE A 109 -15.48 2.23 7.44
N LYS A 110 -14.61 1.22 7.35
CA LYS A 110 -14.55 0.22 6.25
C LYS A 110 -14.29 0.81 4.85
N LYS A 111 -14.07 2.12 4.68
CA LYS A 111 -13.70 2.69 3.37
C LYS A 111 -12.23 2.48 3.02
N HIS A 112 -11.44 1.98 3.97
CA HIS A 112 -10.12 1.43 3.72
C HIS A 112 -9.97 0.03 4.31
N ILE A 113 -9.21 -0.83 3.66
CA ILE A 113 -8.98 -2.21 4.11
C ILE A 113 -7.52 -2.61 3.91
N GLY A 114 -7.08 -3.61 4.68
CA GLY A 114 -5.81 -4.29 4.43
C GLY A 114 -6.03 -5.51 3.54
N ILE A 115 -5.13 -5.73 2.59
CA ILE A 115 -5.12 -6.89 1.70
C ILE A 115 -3.80 -7.62 1.93
N SER A 116 -3.88 -8.82 2.50
CA SER A 116 -2.69 -9.58 2.87
C SER A 116 -1.90 -10.02 1.64
N HIS A 117 -0.58 -9.94 1.71
CA HIS A 117 0.33 -10.51 0.72
C HIS A 117 0.16 -12.02 0.58
N PRO A 118 0.62 -12.61 -0.54
CA PRO A 118 0.90 -14.04 -0.60
C PRO A 118 1.85 -14.49 0.49
N LYS A 119 1.76 -15.76 0.89
CA LYS A 119 2.80 -16.37 1.71
C LYS A 119 4.08 -16.47 0.88
N SER A 120 5.20 -16.02 1.41
CA SER A 120 6.50 -16.27 0.80
C SER A 120 6.82 -17.76 0.87
N ILE A 121 7.34 -18.34 -0.22
CA ILE A 121 7.93 -19.68 -0.21
C ILE A 121 9.44 -19.50 0.01
N GLU A 122 10.04 -20.24 0.94
CA GLU A 122 11.48 -20.23 1.15
C GLU A 122 12.22 -20.59 -0.15
N GLY A 123 13.23 -19.79 -0.53
CA GLY A 123 14.15 -20.10 -1.64
C GLY A 123 14.03 -19.25 -2.91
N GLU A 124 13.01 -18.40 -3.07
CA GLU A 124 12.91 -17.49 -4.22
C GLU A 124 13.40 -16.06 -3.90
N SER A 125 14.16 -15.45 -4.82
CA SER A 125 14.82 -14.16 -4.64
C SER A 125 13.87 -12.95 -4.53
N THR A 126 12.61 -13.10 -4.94
CA THR A 126 11.49 -12.19 -4.57
C THR A 126 10.48 -12.83 -3.62
N GLY A 127 10.60 -14.14 -3.41
CA GLY A 127 9.79 -14.96 -2.49
C GLY A 127 8.38 -15.33 -2.94
N ILE A 128 7.88 -14.85 -4.11
CA ILE A 128 6.46 -15.01 -4.48
C ILE A 128 6.31 -15.62 -5.90
N PRO A 129 5.78 -16.85 -6.04
CA PRO A 129 5.50 -17.47 -7.33
C PRO A 129 4.55 -16.65 -8.20
N LYS A 130 4.66 -16.74 -9.54
CA LYS A 130 3.78 -16.03 -10.49
C LYS A 130 2.29 -16.31 -10.25
N GLU A 131 1.93 -17.55 -9.94
CA GLU A 131 0.56 -17.94 -9.61
C GLU A 131 0.06 -17.21 -8.36
N SER A 132 0.92 -17.10 -7.34
CA SER A 132 0.63 -16.34 -6.13
C SER A 132 0.48 -14.83 -6.37
N ILE A 133 1.17 -14.27 -7.37
CA ILE A 133 0.96 -12.88 -7.82
C ILE A 133 -0.42 -12.72 -8.47
N LEU A 134 -0.85 -13.68 -9.29
CA LEU A 134 -2.18 -13.66 -9.90
C LEU A 134 -3.29 -13.77 -8.85
N ASP A 135 -3.16 -14.69 -7.90
CA ASP A 135 -4.09 -14.84 -6.78
C ASP A 135 -4.14 -13.58 -5.90
N TRP A 136 -3.00 -12.91 -5.73
CA TRP A 136 -2.96 -11.64 -5.03
C TRP A 136 -3.69 -10.55 -5.80
N ALA A 137 -3.45 -10.43 -7.11
CA ALA A 137 -4.19 -9.51 -7.96
C ALA A 137 -5.70 -9.80 -7.89
N ALA A 138 -6.13 -11.06 -7.96
CA ALA A 138 -7.52 -11.46 -7.79
C ALA A 138 -8.10 -10.99 -6.44
N ARG A 139 -7.35 -11.16 -5.34
CA ARG A 139 -7.75 -10.66 -4.02
C ARG A 139 -7.85 -9.15 -3.99
N VAL A 140 -6.92 -8.41 -4.58
CA VAL A 140 -6.98 -6.95 -4.70
C VAL A 140 -8.25 -6.54 -5.45
N VAL A 141 -8.46 -7.12 -6.62
CA VAL A 141 -9.57 -6.87 -7.54
C VAL A 141 -10.93 -7.15 -6.89
N SER A 142 -11.05 -8.19 -6.06
CA SER A 142 -12.27 -8.47 -5.29
C SER A 142 -12.65 -7.39 -4.28
N LYS A 143 -11.77 -6.42 -4.04
CA LYS A 143 -11.92 -5.35 -3.06
C LYS A 143 -11.97 -3.96 -3.66
N LEU A 144 -11.59 -3.79 -4.93
CA LEU A 144 -11.67 -2.52 -5.67
C LEU A 144 -13.12 -2.14 -5.97
#